data_AF-A0A370I284-F1
#
_entry.id   AF-A0A370I284-F1
#
_cell.length_a   1.000
_cell.length_b   1.000
_cell.length_c   1.000
_cell.angle_alpha   90.00
_cell.angle_beta   90.00
_cell.angle_gamma   90.00
#
_symmetry.space_group_name_H-M   'P 1'
#
loop_
_entity.id
_entity.type
_entity.pdbx_description
1 polymer ?
#
loop_
_entity_poly.entity_id
_entity_poly.type
_entity_poly.pdbx_seq_one_letter_code
_entity_poly.pdbx_strand_id
1 'polypeptide(L)'
;MTLLREAIGESLRRARIAQSRTLREVSTSARVSLGYLSEVERGRKEASSELLAAICQALDLPLSQVLIDVGAAMADADGDVRREPVERRVPVPAPAEPAAEPVPVDAATTAMSAFGKIAEETRIVIPAPRAERLVLVQAK
;
A
#
# COMPACT_ATOMS: atom_id res chain seq x y z
N MET A 1 6.28 19.78 4.03
CA MET A 1 6.13 18.32 3.90
C MET A 1 4.80 17.90 4.47
N THR A 2 3.93 17.42 3.59
CA THR A 2 2.59 16.94 3.93
C THR A 2 2.68 15.54 4.52
N LEU A 3 1.87 15.22 5.53
CA LEU A 3 1.88 13.89 6.13
C LEU A 3 1.11 12.91 5.26
N LEU A 4 1.56 11.66 5.19
CA LEU A 4 0.93 10.62 4.37
C LEU A 4 -0.57 10.47 4.66
N ARG A 5 -0.95 10.48 5.95
CA ARG A 5 -2.35 10.36 6.36
C ARG A 5 -3.23 11.52 5.87
N GLU A 6 -2.66 12.72 5.71
CA GLU A 6 -3.38 13.90 5.21
C GLU A 6 -3.60 13.77 3.71
N ALA A 7 -2.57 13.37 2.96
CA ALA A 7 -2.67 13.14 1.52
C ALA A 7 -3.63 11.98 1.19
N ILE A 8 -3.59 10.88 1.95
CA ILE A 8 -4.55 9.78 1.83
C ILE A 8 -5.96 10.26 2.14
N GLY A 9 -6.15 10.94 3.29
CA GLY A 9 -7.45 11.43 3.71
C GLY A 9 -8.11 12.34 2.68
N GLU A 10 -7.33 13.26 2.11
CA GLU A 10 -7.80 14.17 1.07
C GLU A 10 -8.12 13.42 -0.23
N SER A 11 -7.30 12.45 -0.64
CA SER A 11 -7.57 11.63 -1.84
C SER A 11 -8.89 10.86 -1.72
N LEU A 12 -9.11 10.19 -0.58
CA LEU A 12 -10.36 9.47 -0.29
C LEU A 12 -11.57 10.42 -0.25
N ARG A 13 -11.41 11.59 0.39
CA ARG A 13 -12.46 12.60 0.46
C ARG A 13 -12.85 13.11 -0.92
N ARG A 14 -11.87 13.43 -1.78
CA ARG A 14 -12.13 13.87 -3.16
C ARG A 14 -12.89 12.80 -3.93
N ALA A 15 -12.48 11.54 -3.85
CA ALA A 15 -13.15 10.47 -4.56
C ALA A 15 -14.59 10.26 -4.06
N ARG A 16 -14.83 10.29 -2.75
CA ARG A 16 -16.18 10.24 -2.19
C ARG A 16 -17.07 11.38 -2.67
N ILE A 17 -16.56 12.61 -2.69
CA ILE A 17 -17.31 13.79 -3.14
C ILE A 17 -17.57 13.71 -4.65
N ALA A 18 -16.61 13.26 -5.45
CA ALA A 18 -16.78 13.06 -6.89
C ALA A 18 -17.88 12.05 -7.21
N GLN A 19 -18.04 11.03 -6.36
CA GLN A 19 -19.15 10.07 -6.45
C GLN A 19 -20.47 10.58 -5.86
N SER A 20 -20.51 11.82 -5.34
CA SER A 20 -21.66 12.40 -4.62
C SER A 20 -22.15 11.55 -3.43
N ARG A 21 -21.25 10.79 -2.80
CA ARG A 21 -21.60 9.90 -1.68
C ARG A 21 -21.42 10.55 -0.33
N THR A 22 -22.29 10.21 0.61
CA THR A 22 -22.20 10.73 1.98
C THR A 22 -21.18 9.93 2.82
N LEU A 23 -20.65 10.56 3.87
CA LEU A 23 -19.81 9.87 4.86
C LEU A 23 -20.54 8.64 5.44
N ARG A 24 -21.85 8.76 5.65
CA ARG A 24 -22.68 7.68 6.20
C ARG A 24 -22.68 6.47 5.27
N GLU A 25 -23.00 6.67 3.99
CA GLU A 25 -23.00 5.59 2.98
C GLU A 25 -21.67 4.84 2.94
N VAL A 26 -20.57 5.57 2.81
CA VAL A 26 -19.23 4.95 2.70
C VAL A 26 -18.84 4.26 4.00
N SER A 27 -19.10 4.88 5.16
CA SER A 27 -18.79 4.27 6.46
C SER A 27 -19.56 2.97 6.70
N THR A 28 -20.82 2.91 6.26
CA THR A 28 -21.64 1.70 6.35
C THR A 28 -21.10 0.60 5.44
N SER A 29 -20.79 0.91 4.18
CA SER A 29 -20.20 -0.07 3.24
C SER A 29 -18.83 -0.57 3.72
N ALA A 30 -17.98 0.31 4.25
CA ALA A 30 -16.65 -0.02 4.76
C ALA A 30 -16.66 -0.66 6.15
N ARG A 31 -17.84 -0.78 6.80
CA ARG A 31 -18.01 -1.30 8.18
C ARG A 31 -17.16 -0.55 9.22
N VAL A 32 -17.02 0.76 9.06
CA VAL A 32 -16.34 1.65 10.02
C VAL A 32 -17.33 2.66 10.58
N SER A 33 -16.99 3.30 11.70
CA SER A 33 -17.83 4.37 12.22
C SER A 33 -17.71 5.63 11.35
N LEU A 34 -18.81 6.36 11.20
CA LEU A 34 -18.84 7.64 10.49
C LEU A 34 -17.82 8.62 11.06
N GLY A 35 -17.71 8.68 12.40
CA GLY A 35 -16.71 9.50 13.08
C GLY A 35 -15.28 9.09 12.72
N TYR A 36 -14.99 7.79 12.67
CA TYR A 36 -13.67 7.30 12.27
C TYR A 36 -13.33 7.71 10.83
N LEU A 37 -14.22 7.47 9.87
CA LEU A 37 -14.00 7.87 8.47
C LEU A 37 -13.78 9.38 8.35
N SER A 38 -14.53 10.18 9.10
CA SER A 38 -14.39 11.63 9.08
C SER A 38 -13.04 12.10 9.64
N GLU A 39 -12.50 11.45 10.68
CA GLU A 39 -11.15 11.74 11.17
C GLU A 39 -10.06 11.31 10.18
N VAL A 40 -10.27 10.20 9.45
CA VAL A 40 -9.36 9.73 8.39
C VAL A 40 -9.33 10.72 7.22
N GLU A 41 -10.50 11.12 6.70
CA GLU A 41 -10.58 12.11 5.60
C GLU A 41 -9.95 13.47 5.95
N ARG A 42 -9.90 13.81 7.23
CA ARG A 42 -9.28 15.03 7.75
C ARG A 42 -7.80 14.85 8.11
N GLY A 43 -7.20 13.70 7.84
CA GLY A 43 -5.79 13.41 8.16
C GLY A 43 -5.49 13.37 9.66
N ARG A 44 -6.48 13.16 10.52
CA ARG A 44 -6.30 13.10 11.98
C ARG A 44 -6.04 11.70 12.51
N LYS A 45 -6.35 10.67 11.71
CA LYS A 45 -6.09 9.27 12.04
C LYS A 45 -5.31 8.58 10.92
N GLU A 46 -4.45 7.66 11.33
CA GLU A 46 -3.80 6.74 10.42
C GLU A 46 -4.70 5.52 10.27
N ALA A 47 -5.09 5.21 9.04
CA ALA A 47 -5.87 4.03 8.74
C ALA A 47 -4.92 2.83 8.67
N SER A 48 -5.28 1.73 9.35
CA SER A 48 -4.61 0.45 9.10
C SER A 48 -4.78 0.05 7.64
N SER A 49 -3.86 -0.76 7.11
CA SER A 49 -3.92 -1.25 5.74
C SER A 49 -5.26 -1.95 5.43
N GLU A 50 -5.81 -2.69 6.39
CA GLU A 50 -7.12 -3.37 6.29
C GLU A 50 -8.28 -2.37 6.18
N LEU A 51 -8.24 -1.30 6.99
CA LEU A 51 -9.28 -0.27 6.97
C LEU A 51 -9.20 0.58 5.70
N LEU A 52 -7.99 0.88 5.25
CA LEU A 52 -7.76 1.57 3.98
C LEU A 52 -8.30 0.75 2.81
N ALA A 53 -8.02 -0.56 2.79
CA ALA A 53 -8.56 -1.47 1.78
C ALA A 53 -10.10 -1.53 1.83
N ALA A 54 -10.70 -1.61 3.02
CA ALA A 54 -12.15 -1.61 3.17
C ALA A 54 -12.81 -0.31 2.68
N ILE A 55 -12.19 0.85 2.94
CA ILE A 55 -12.68 2.15 2.46
C ILE A 55 -12.52 2.25 0.93
N CYS A 56 -11.40 1.81 0.37
CA CYS A 56 -11.17 1.80 -1.08
C CYS A 56 -12.19 0.89 -1.79
N GLN A 57 -12.43 -0.31 -1.26
CA GLN A 57 -13.47 -1.21 -1.75
C GLN A 57 -14.86 -0.59 -1.66
N ALA A 58 -15.17 0.07 -0.54
CA ALA A 58 -16.46 0.75 -0.37
C ALA A 58 -16.67 1.88 -1.38
N LEU A 59 -15.60 2.48 -1.90
CA LEU A 59 -15.58 3.52 -2.93
C LEU A 59 -15.39 2.97 -4.35
N ASP A 60 -15.31 1.64 -4.53
CA ASP A 60 -15.00 1.01 -5.82
C ASP A 60 -13.69 1.52 -6.47
N LEU A 61 -12.68 1.78 -5.64
CA LEU A 61 -11.37 2.27 -6.07
C LEU A 61 -10.28 1.23 -5.86
N PRO A 62 -9.41 1.01 -6.86
CA PRO A 62 -8.20 0.24 -6.64
C PRO A 62 -7.21 1.03 -5.78
N LEU A 63 -6.70 0.40 -4.71
CA LEU A 63 -5.74 1.02 -3.78
C LEU A 63 -4.49 1.55 -4.49
N SER A 64 -4.02 0.87 -5.54
CA SER A 64 -2.88 1.32 -6.34
C SER A 64 -3.09 2.70 -6.97
N GLN A 65 -4.28 2.97 -7.50
CA GLN A 65 -4.60 4.27 -8.07
C GLN A 65 -4.61 5.35 -7.00
N VAL A 66 -5.21 5.07 -5.83
CA VAL A 66 -5.21 6.01 -4.70
C VAL A 66 -3.79 6.37 -4.28
N LEU A 67 -2.88 5.38 -4.23
CA LEU A 67 -1.48 5.61 -3.87
C LEU A 67 -0.70 6.42 -4.93
N ILE A 68 -1.01 6.22 -6.21
CA ILE A 68 -0.45 7.05 -7.30
C ILE A 68 -0.89 8.51 -7.13
N ASP A 69 -2.18 8.74 -6.92
CA ASP A 69 -2.74 10.09 -6.75
C ASP A 69 -2.17 10.78 -5.50
N VAL A 70 -1.99 10.03 -4.42
CA VAL A 70 -1.35 10.50 -3.18
C VAL A 70 0.11 10.88 -3.45
N GLY A 71 0.86 10.03 -4.15
CA GLY A 71 2.25 10.32 -4.49
C GLY A 71 2.40 11.57 -5.35
N ALA A 72 1.50 11.77 -6.32
CA ALA A 72 1.46 12.99 -7.13
C ALA A 72 1.16 14.23 -6.28
N ALA A 73 0.11 14.18 -5.45
CA ALA A 73 -0.26 15.29 -4.57
C ALA A 73 0.82 15.65 -3.55
N MET A 74 1.55 14.66 -3.04
CA MET A 74 2.69 14.89 -2.15
C MET A 74 3.87 15.51 -2.89
N ALA A 75 4.17 15.07 -4.11
CA ALA A 75 5.23 15.67 -4.93
C ALA A 75 4.95 17.15 -5.24
N ASP A 76 3.70 17.49 -5.52
CA ASP A 76 3.26 18.88 -5.73
C ASP A 76 3.41 19.71 -4.45
N ALA A 77 3.05 19.14 -3.30
CA ALA A 77 3.11 19.82 -2.01
C ALA A 77 4.54 19.96 -1.44
N ASP A 78 5.42 19.02 -1.76
CA ASP A 78 6.82 19.02 -1.31
C ASP A 78 7.68 20.01 -2.10
N GLY A 79 7.24 20.41 -3.31
CA GLY A 79 7.86 21.47 -4.11
C GLY A 79 9.30 21.14 -4.54
N ASP A 80 9.48 20.69 -5.79
CA ASP A 80 10.76 20.41 -6.44
C ASP A 80 11.88 19.93 -5.49
N VAL A 81 11.62 18.82 -4.79
CA VAL A 81 12.73 17.99 -4.31
C VAL A 81 13.37 17.46 -5.58
N ARG A 82 14.38 18.19 -6.09
CA ARG A 82 15.14 17.87 -7.30
C ARG A 82 15.31 16.37 -7.37
N ARG A 83 14.53 15.73 -8.24
CA ARG A 83 14.66 14.30 -8.48
C ARG A 83 15.97 14.13 -9.22
N GLU A 84 17.04 13.87 -8.49
CA GLU A 84 18.20 13.20 -9.07
C GLU A 84 17.65 11.95 -9.77
N PRO A 85 17.84 11.80 -11.09
CA PRO A 85 17.30 10.66 -11.81
C PRO A 85 17.81 9.39 -11.13
N VAL A 86 16.91 8.64 -10.50
CA VAL A 86 17.22 7.26 -10.12
C VAL A 86 17.37 6.56 -11.46
N GLU A 87 18.60 6.48 -11.98
CA GLU A 87 18.91 5.72 -13.18
C GLU A 87 18.29 4.35 -12.98
N ARG A 88 17.24 4.09 -13.77
CA ARG A 88 16.61 2.79 -13.83
C ARG A 88 17.74 1.86 -14.24
N ARG A 89 18.30 1.12 -13.27
CA ARG A 89 19.24 0.05 -13.56
C ARG A 89 18.44 -1.00 -14.30
N VAL A 90 18.34 -0.83 -15.62
CA VAL A 90 17.92 -1.87 -16.53
C VAL A 90 18.84 -3.05 -16.19
N PRO A 91 18.31 -4.21 -15.81
CA PRO A 91 19.13 -5.40 -15.72
C PRO A 91 19.82 -5.54 -17.06
N VAL A 92 21.14 -5.30 -17.09
CA VAL A 92 21.94 -5.57 -18.29
C VAL A 92 21.68 -7.04 -18.60
N PRO A 93 21.13 -7.39 -19.77
CA PRO A 93 21.01 -8.78 -20.14
C PRO A 93 22.42 -9.37 -20.08
N ALA A 94 22.58 -10.42 -19.28
CA ALA A 94 23.83 -11.17 -19.23
C ALA A 94 24.29 -11.48 -20.67
N PRO A 95 25.59 -11.39 -20.99
CA PRO A 95 26.08 -11.65 -22.33
C PRO A 95 25.57 -13.01 -22.80
N ALA A 96 24.93 -13.01 -23.97
CA ALA A 96 24.33 -14.19 -24.57
C ALA A 96 25.37 -15.30 -24.74
N GLU A 97 25.17 -16.41 -24.03
CA GLU A 97 25.75 -17.69 -24.43
C GLU A 97 25.18 -18.08 -25.81
N PRO A 98 25.99 -18.61 -26.73
CA PRO A 98 25.58 -18.82 -28.11
C PRO A 98 24.49 -19.90 -28.21
N ALA A 99 23.42 -19.50 -28.89
CA ALA A 99 22.31 -20.26 -29.46
C ALA A 99 22.43 -21.81 -29.40
N ALA A 100 21.61 -22.41 -28.54
CA ALA A 100 21.04 -23.74 -28.79
C ALA A 100 19.62 -23.55 -29.36
N GLU A 101 19.31 -24.33 -30.40
CA GLU A 101 18.11 -24.25 -31.24
C GLU A 101 16.77 -24.27 -30.46
N PRO A 102 15.71 -23.60 -30.96
CA PRO A 102 14.43 -23.52 -30.25
C PRO A 102 13.59 -24.78 -30.47
N VAL A 103 13.21 -25.44 -29.37
CA VAL A 103 12.14 -26.43 -29.34
C VAL A 103 10.81 -25.69 -29.10
N PRO A 104 9.76 -25.89 -29.92
CA PRO A 104 8.51 -25.16 -29.75
C PRO A 104 7.70 -25.79 -28.61
N VAL A 105 7.36 -24.97 -27.60
CA VAL A 105 6.31 -25.30 -26.63
C VAL A 105 5.25 -24.21 -26.66
N ASP A 106 4.02 -24.67 -26.91
CA ASP A 106 2.82 -23.89 -27.13
C ASP A 106 2.38 -23.06 -25.90
N ALA A 107 1.70 -21.97 -26.22
CA ALA A 107 0.64 -21.28 -25.48
C ALA A 107 0.90 -20.70 -24.06
N ALA A 108 0.67 -19.38 -24.00
CA ALA A 108 0.03 -18.61 -22.92
C ALA A 108 0.68 -18.60 -21.54
N THR A 109 1.25 -17.46 -21.14
CA THR A 109 1.40 -17.08 -19.72
C THR A 109 1.59 -15.56 -19.57
N THR A 110 0.55 -14.90 -19.03
CA THR A 110 0.60 -14.12 -17.78
C THR A 110 1.92 -13.43 -17.45
N ALA A 111 2.02 -12.14 -17.77
CA ALA A 111 3.02 -11.26 -17.17
C ALA A 111 2.55 -10.80 -15.77
N MET A 112 2.72 -11.66 -14.76
CA MET A 112 2.81 -11.28 -13.36
C MET A 112 3.94 -12.10 -12.73
N SER A 113 5.15 -11.53 -12.65
CA SER A 113 6.06 -11.78 -11.52
C SER A 113 7.30 -10.89 -11.63
N ALA A 114 7.27 -9.75 -10.93
CA ALA A 114 8.49 -9.06 -10.50
C ALA A 114 8.42 -8.73 -9.00
N PHE A 115 7.75 -9.58 -8.23
CA PHE A 115 8.06 -9.73 -6.81
C PHE A 115 8.98 -10.93 -6.71
N GLY A 116 10.22 -10.71 -6.29
CA GLY A 116 11.20 -11.77 -6.11
C GLY A 116 10.59 -12.93 -5.31
N LYS A 117 10.73 -14.15 -5.83
CA LYS A 117 10.27 -15.35 -5.15
C LYS A 117 11.00 -15.45 -3.81
N ILE A 118 10.32 -15.09 -2.74
CA ILE A 118 10.70 -15.51 -1.38
C ILE A 118 10.67 -17.03 -1.40
N ALA A 119 11.80 -17.66 -1.10
CA ALA A 119 11.87 -19.11 -1.01
C ALA A 119 10.84 -19.58 0.02
N GLU A 120 9.90 -20.44 -0.40
CA GLU A 120 8.78 -20.94 0.42
C GLU A 120 9.23 -21.64 1.72
N GLU A 121 10.53 -21.89 1.86
CA GLU A 121 11.13 -22.61 2.98
C GLU A 121 11.73 -21.71 4.09
N THR A 122 11.54 -20.39 4.01
CA THR A 122 12.04 -19.47 5.05
C THR A 122 11.23 -19.59 6.34
N ARG A 123 11.61 -20.52 7.22
CA ARG A 123 11.04 -20.65 8.56
C ARG A 123 11.74 -19.70 9.53
N ILE A 124 11.02 -18.66 9.97
CA ILE A 124 11.45 -17.79 11.08
C ILE A 124 11.17 -18.52 12.39
N VAL A 125 12.21 -18.91 13.12
CA VAL A 125 12.07 -19.47 14.48
C VAL A 125 12.09 -18.31 15.47
N ILE A 126 10.94 -17.99 16.07
CA ILE A 126 10.87 -17.09 17.22
C ILE A 126 11.03 -17.95 18.48
N PRO A 127 12.11 -17.81 19.25
CA PRO A 127 12.27 -18.54 20.51
C PRO A 127 11.13 -18.18 21.46
N ALA A 128 10.52 -19.18 22.11
CA ALA A 128 9.54 -18.91 23.15
C ALA A 128 10.19 -18.03 24.24
N PRO A 129 9.50 -16.99 24.73
CA PRO A 129 10.02 -16.16 25.81
C PRO A 129 10.28 -17.04 27.03
N ARG A 130 11.42 -16.84 27.71
CA ARG A 130 11.73 -17.55 28.96
C ARG A 130 10.66 -17.22 29.98
N ALA A 131 10.17 -18.23 30.69
CA ALA A 131 9.23 -18.08 31.79
C ALA A 131 9.93 -17.47 33.01
N GLU A 132 10.39 -16.23 32.89
CA GLU A 132 10.84 -15.43 34.04
C GLU A 132 9.61 -14.74 34.63
N ARG A 133 9.52 -14.72 35.98
CA ARG A 133 8.36 -14.18 36.70
C ARG A 133 8.05 -12.76 36.24
N LEU A 134 6.86 -12.57 35.67
CA LEU A 134 6.29 -11.24 35.45
C LEU A 134 5.99 -10.62 36.82
N VAL A 135 6.70 -9.56 37.15
CA VAL A 135 6.41 -8.75 38.34
C VAL A 135 5.24 -7.83 38.00
N LEU A 136 4.10 -8.06 38.64
CA LEU A 136 2.96 -7.15 38.62
C LEU A 136 3.37 -5.84 39.31
N VAL A 137 3.70 -4.82 38.51
CA VAL A 137 3.82 -3.45 39.00
C VAL A 137 2.42 -2.90 39.09
N GLN A 138 1.90 -2.72 40.31
CA GLN A 138 0.66 -1.99 40.51
C GLN A 138 0.91 -0.52 40.18
N ALA A 139 0.16 0.00 39.20
CA ALA A 139 0.12 1.42 38.91
C ALA A 139 -0.51 2.14 40.11
N LYS A 140 0.16 3.20 40.58
CA LYS A 140 -0.25 4.03 41.71
C LYS A 140 -1.38 4.97 41.33
#